data_AF-A0A8S1CM84-F1
#
_entry.id   AF-A0A8S1CM84-F1
#
_cell.length_a   1.000
_cell.length_b   1.000
_cell.length_c   1.000
_cell.angle_alpha   90.00
_cell.angle_beta   90.00
_cell.angle_gamma   90.00
#
_symmetry.space_group_name_H-M   'P 1'
#
loop_
_entity.id
_entity.type
_entity.pdbx_description
1 polymer ?
#
loop_
_entity_poly.entity_id
_entity_poly.type
_entity_poly.pdbx_seq_one_letter_code
_entity_poly.pdbx_strand_id
1 'polypeptide(L)'
;MAYALKEAGFGFGLILLLVVAVITDYSLVLMVRSGHLCGAFSYQGIMHAAFGRPGYILLSTLQFFYPFIAMVSYNIVVGDTVTKVLIRVFDMSHNSALTHRELVTLVATLLVTLPLCLQRDVARLSRVSFMSLVFVGLILAAIIARAPYMEPLVPPVADGWRFAKGDVVQAVGIMAFAFMCHHNTFLIYHSMEDASQRRWDTVTHISVGVSALISFAFGAIGYATFTDWAQGDLLENYCWSDDLMNGARVLFSATILLTYPFECFVAREVLKNTVLCGRPDTTAMHVSISLLLVLVTLLLSMVTDCLGIVLELNGILAAVPLAYLLPAMCYCKLEQGSLFSKKKFPALLTALFGAVVAIMGTTMLIVNFETASECSHGVSMSYCRDLDNTTMVEPK
;
A
#
# COMPACT_ATOMS: atom_id res chain seq x y z
N MET A 1 -8.93 0.02 -1.94
CA MET A 1 -9.87 1.16 -1.95
C MET A 1 -11.32 0.73 -1.77
N ALA A 2 -11.89 -0.15 -2.60
CA ALA A 2 -13.27 -0.61 -2.43
C ALA A 2 -13.55 -1.19 -1.03
N TYR A 3 -12.63 -2.01 -0.51
CA TYR A 3 -12.68 -2.49 0.87
C TYR A 3 -12.72 -1.36 1.91
N ALA A 4 -11.90 -0.32 1.75
CA ALA A 4 -11.92 0.82 2.68
C ALA A 4 -13.27 1.58 2.63
N LEU A 5 -13.93 1.64 1.47
CA LEU A 5 -15.28 2.19 1.36
C LEU A 5 -16.33 1.29 2.03
N LYS A 6 -16.14 -0.04 1.99
CA LYS A 6 -16.95 -1.00 2.75
C LYS A 6 -16.83 -0.77 4.25
N GLU A 7 -15.63 -0.58 4.78
CA GLU A 7 -15.41 -0.36 6.22
C GLU A 7 -15.95 1.00 6.70
N ALA A 8 -15.72 2.07 5.94
CA ALA A 8 -16.19 3.41 6.30
C ALA A 8 -17.66 3.71 5.96
N GLY A 9 -18.27 2.94 5.06
CA GLY A 9 -19.50 3.31 4.35
C GLY A 9 -19.20 4.15 3.11
N PHE A 10 -20.04 4.03 2.07
CA PHE A 10 -19.74 4.53 0.74
C PHE A 10 -19.55 6.06 0.70
N GLY A 11 -20.54 6.82 1.17
CA GLY A 11 -20.52 8.27 1.09
C GLY A 11 -19.42 8.90 1.94
N PHE A 12 -19.30 8.47 3.20
CA PHE A 12 -18.27 8.96 4.11
C PHE A 12 -16.87 8.51 3.69
N GLY A 13 -16.71 7.28 3.21
CA GLY A 13 -15.46 6.77 2.67
C GLY A 13 -14.92 7.58 1.49
N LEU A 14 -15.79 8.06 0.59
CA LEU A 14 -15.36 8.94 -0.51
C LEU A 14 -14.88 10.31 0.00
N ILE A 15 -15.54 10.86 1.02
CA ILE A 15 -15.10 12.11 1.68
C ILE A 15 -13.75 11.90 2.37
N LEU A 16 -13.59 10.80 3.11
CA LEU A 16 -12.34 10.44 3.76
C LEU A 16 -11.21 10.28 2.74
N LEU A 17 -11.46 9.63 1.60
CA LEU A 17 -10.49 9.46 0.54
C LEU A 17 -9.97 10.81 0.02
N LEU A 18 -10.87 11.79 -0.17
CA LEU A 18 -10.49 13.15 -0.56
C LEU A 18 -9.67 13.83 0.54
N VAL A 19 -10.11 13.74 1.80
CA VAL A 19 -9.43 14.35 2.95
C VAL A 19 -8.02 13.77 3.10
N VAL A 20 -7.87 12.45 3.03
CA VAL A 20 -6.58 11.75 3.10
C VAL A 20 -5.66 12.19 1.95
N ALA A 21 -6.17 12.30 0.73
CA ALA A 21 -5.39 12.78 -0.41
C ALA A 21 -4.89 14.23 -0.20
N VAL A 22 -5.76 15.14 0.24
CA VAL A 22 -5.40 16.54 0.51
C VAL A 22 -4.38 16.66 1.64
N ILE A 23 -4.54 15.89 2.72
CA ILE A 23 -3.60 15.89 3.84
C ILE A 23 -2.24 15.33 3.41
N THR A 24 -2.22 14.26 2.59
CA THR A 24 -1.01 13.66 2.04
C THR A 24 -0.24 14.64 1.16
N ASP A 25 -0.95 15.30 0.23
CA ASP A 25 -0.38 16.34 -0.63
C ASP A 25 0.29 17.45 0.20
N TYR A 26 -0.45 17.99 1.16
CA TYR A 26 0.04 19.05 2.02
C TYR A 26 1.25 18.60 2.85
N SER A 27 1.24 17.38 3.40
CA SER A 27 2.35 16.92 4.24
C SER A 27 3.62 16.62 3.45
N LEU A 28 3.53 16.19 2.19
CA LEU A 28 4.68 16.07 1.28
C LEU A 28 5.32 17.44 0.99
N VAL A 29 4.50 18.47 0.77
CA VAL A 29 4.96 19.85 0.62
C VAL A 29 5.68 20.34 1.88
N LEU A 30 5.12 20.02 3.07
CA LEU A 30 5.73 20.37 4.35
C LEU A 30 7.08 19.69 4.59
N MET A 31 7.27 18.44 4.16
CA MET A 31 8.55 17.73 4.32
C MET A 31 9.69 18.47 3.60
N VAL A 32 9.51 18.77 2.32
CA VAL A 32 10.53 19.47 1.52
C VAL A 32 10.73 20.89 2.02
N ARG A 33 9.67 21.58 2.44
CA ARG A 33 9.78 22.90 3.06
C ARG A 33 10.60 22.85 4.35
N SER A 34 10.36 21.85 5.18
CA SER A 34 11.13 21.62 6.41
C SER A 34 12.61 21.36 6.11
N GLY A 35 12.92 20.64 5.03
CA GLY A 35 14.30 20.44 4.57
C GLY A 35 15.00 21.74 4.19
N HIS A 36 14.31 22.66 3.50
CA HIS A 36 14.84 23.99 3.20
C HIS A 36 15.03 24.86 4.46
N LEU A 37 14.16 24.74 5.46
CA LEU A 37 14.25 25.51 6.71
C LEU A 37 15.47 25.11 7.55
N CYS A 38 15.80 23.83 7.63
CA CYS A 38 16.91 23.33 8.45
C CYS A 38 18.18 22.98 7.68
N GLY A 39 18.16 23.05 6.34
CA GLY A 39 19.29 22.69 5.48
C GLY A 39 19.58 21.18 5.40
N ALA A 40 18.65 20.33 5.84
CA ALA A 40 18.79 18.87 5.81
C ALA A 40 17.81 18.24 4.82
N PHE A 41 18.33 17.62 3.76
CA PHE A 41 17.53 17.03 2.68
C PHE A 41 17.41 15.51 2.82
N SER A 42 17.00 15.07 4.00
CA SER A 42 16.62 13.68 4.29
C SER A 42 15.57 13.67 5.40
N TYR A 43 14.71 12.64 5.43
CA TYR A 43 13.65 12.60 6.43
C TYR A 43 14.25 12.46 7.85
N GLN A 44 15.24 11.57 7.98
CA GLN A 44 16.04 11.42 9.19
C GLN A 44 16.73 12.73 9.61
N GLY A 45 17.23 13.51 8.64
CA GLY A 45 17.87 14.80 8.88
C GLY A 45 16.92 15.85 9.42
N ILE A 46 15.74 16.03 8.81
CA ILE A 46 14.75 17.01 9.30
C ILE A 46 14.25 16.65 10.70
N MET A 47 14.07 15.37 10.98
CA MET A 47 13.63 14.90 12.29
C MET A 47 14.70 15.09 13.36
N HIS A 48 15.97 14.84 13.02
CA HIS A 48 17.10 15.10 13.91
C HIS A 48 17.26 16.61 14.18
N ALA A 49 17.06 17.46 13.18
CA ALA A 49 17.10 18.91 13.37
C ALA A 49 15.97 19.42 14.28
N ALA A 50 14.78 18.84 14.18
CA ALA A 50 13.61 19.27 14.97
C ALA A 50 13.59 18.69 16.40
N PHE A 51 13.93 17.41 16.57
CA PHE A 51 13.72 16.64 17.80
C PHE A 51 14.96 15.89 18.30
N GLY A 52 16.12 16.06 17.65
CA GLY A 52 17.37 15.42 18.02
C GLY A 52 17.37 13.91 17.81
N ARG A 53 18.23 13.21 18.57
CA ARG A 53 18.41 11.75 18.48
C ARG A 53 17.14 10.92 18.75
N PRO A 54 16.29 11.24 19.74
CA PRO A 54 15.06 10.46 19.98
C PRO A 54 14.13 10.48 18.76
N GLY A 55 13.96 11.65 18.14
CA GLY A 55 13.18 11.79 16.91
C GLY A 55 13.77 10.99 15.75
N TYR A 56 15.10 11.08 15.55
CA TYR A 56 15.82 10.31 14.54
C TYR A 56 15.56 8.81 14.66
N ILE A 57 15.67 8.25 15.88
CA ILE A 57 15.48 6.81 16.12
C ILE A 57 14.02 6.43 15.89
N LEU A 58 13.06 7.18 16.43
CA LEU A 58 11.63 6.93 16.23
C LEU A 58 11.26 6.88 14.75
N LEU A 59 11.65 7.92 14.00
CA LEU A 59 11.39 8.00 12.57
C LEU A 59 12.03 6.82 11.83
N SER A 60 13.30 6.53 12.13
CA SER A 60 14.04 5.44 11.49
C SER A 60 13.38 4.09 11.69
N THR A 61 12.90 3.81 12.89
CA THR A 61 12.18 2.58 13.21
C THR A 61 10.89 2.47 12.38
N LEU A 62 10.09 3.54 12.33
CA LEU A 62 8.86 3.55 11.53
C LEU A 62 9.16 3.42 10.03
N GLN A 63 10.18 4.13 9.54
CA GLN A 63 10.61 4.10 8.14
C GLN A 63 11.20 2.74 7.72
N PHE A 64 11.64 1.91 8.68
CA PHE A 64 11.99 0.51 8.43
C PHE A 64 10.75 -0.38 8.40
N PHE A 65 9.84 -0.27 9.38
CA PHE A 65 8.67 -1.14 9.47
C PHE A 65 7.68 -0.93 8.32
N TYR A 66 7.50 0.32 7.86
CA TYR A 66 6.60 0.62 6.75
C TYR A 66 6.89 -0.20 5.47
N PRO A 67 8.07 -0.09 4.84
CA PRO A 67 8.42 -0.84 3.64
C PRO A 67 8.51 -2.35 3.94
N PHE A 68 8.94 -2.72 5.15
CA PHE A 68 9.03 -4.12 5.56
C PHE A 68 7.68 -4.82 5.56
N ILE A 69 6.66 -4.22 6.16
CA ILE A 69 5.30 -4.78 6.18
C ILE A 69 4.68 -4.75 4.77
N ALA A 70 4.94 -3.70 3.98
CA ALA A 70 4.50 -3.65 2.58
C ALA A 70 5.04 -4.82 1.75
N MET A 71 6.31 -5.19 1.92
CA MET A 71 6.91 -6.36 1.27
C MET A 71 6.22 -7.68 1.66
N VAL A 72 5.78 -7.82 2.91
CA VAL A 72 4.98 -8.99 3.35
C VAL A 72 3.66 -9.03 2.57
N SER A 73 2.94 -7.91 2.50
CA SER A 73 1.69 -7.79 1.73
C SER A 73 1.87 -8.13 0.25
N TYR A 74 2.98 -7.72 -0.35
CA TYR A 74 3.30 -8.03 -1.75
C TYR A 74 3.46 -9.53 -2.00
N ASN A 75 4.13 -10.25 -1.09
CA ASN A 75 4.25 -11.70 -1.18
C ASN A 75 2.90 -12.41 -1.02
N ILE A 76 2.03 -11.94 -0.11
CA ILE A 76 0.66 -12.46 0.06
C ILE A 76 -0.11 -12.33 -1.27
N VAL A 77 -0.14 -11.11 -1.84
CA VAL A 77 -0.82 -10.81 -3.10
C VAL A 77 -0.31 -11.68 -4.25
N VAL A 78 1.01 -11.78 -4.42
CA VAL A 78 1.61 -12.62 -5.48
C VAL A 78 1.22 -14.07 -5.29
N GLY A 79 1.29 -14.59 -4.06
CA GLY A 79 0.86 -15.95 -3.74
C GLY A 79 -0.60 -16.19 -4.12
N ASP A 80 -1.51 -15.34 -3.66
CA ASP A 80 -2.95 -15.49 -3.89
C ASP A 80 -3.31 -15.39 -5.38
N THR A 81 -2.70 -14.43 -6.07
CA THR A 81 -3.02 -14.06 -7.45
C THR A 81 -2.42 -15.04 -8.45
N VAL A 82 -1.12 -15.33 -8.34
CA VAL A 82 -0.42 -16.21 -9.28
C VAL A 82 -0.94 -17.64 -9.18
N THR A 83 -1.27 -18.10 -7.98
CA THR A 83 -1.85 -19.45 -7.79
C THR A 83 -3.11 -19.64 -8.63
N LYS A 84 -4.04 -18.68 -8.63
CA LYS A 84 -5.27 -18.75 -9.44
C LYS A 84 -4.99 -18.79 -10.93
N VAL A 85 -4.04 -17.98 -11.39
CA VAL A 85 -3.62 -17.96 -12.79
C VAL A 85 -3.01 -19.30 -13.19
N LEU A 86 -2.15 -19.89 -12.35
CA LEU A 86 -1.53 -21.19 -12.63
C LEU A 86 -2.57 -22.30 -12.73
N ILE A 87 -3.55 -22.34 -11.81
CA ILE A 87 -4.66 -23.30 -11.88
C ILE A 87 -5.40 -23.17 -13.20
N ARG A 88 -5.78 -21.96 -13.59
CA ARG A 88 -6.55 -21.71 -14.81
C ARG A 88 -5.80 -22.03 -16.09
N VAL A 89 -4.51 -21.68 -16.17
CA VAL A 89 -3.70 -21.78 -17.40
C VAL A 89 -3.19 -23.20 -17.63
N PHE A 90 -2.78 -23.90 -16.56
CA PHE A 90 -2.20 -25.24 -16.64
C PHE A 90 -3.19 -26.35 -16.32
N ASP A 91 -4.48 -26.02 -16.12
CA ASP A 91 -5.57 -26.94 -15.76
C ASP A 91 -5.19 -27.87 -14.59
N MET A 92 -4.52 -27.29 -13.60
CA MET A 92 -3.93 -28.04 -12.49
C MET A 92 -4.99 -28.40 -11.46
N SER A 93 -4.90 -29.61 -10.91
CA SER A 93 -5.78 -29.99 -9.80
C SER A 93 -5.49 -29.10 -8.57
N HIS A 94 -6.56 -28.78 -7.84
CA HIS A 94 -6.49 -27.99 -6.60
C HIS A 94 -5.56 -28.61 -5.53
N ASN A 95 -5.25 -29.90 -5.64
CA ASN A 95 -4.43 -30.65 -4.68
C ASN A 95 -2.97 -30.87 -5.15
N SER A 96 -2.55 -30.30 -6.28
CA SER A 96 -1.16 -30.42 -6.73
C SER A 96 -0.24 -29.56 -5.86
N ALA A 97 0.99 -30.03 -5.59
CA ALA A 97 1.95 -29.30 -4.76
C ALA A 97 2.29 -27.91 -5.32
N LEU A 98 2.26 -27.77 -6.65
CA LEU A 98 2.43 -26.54 -7.43
C LEU A 98 1.27 -25.54 -7.29
N THR A 99 0.18 -25.95 -6.66
CA THR A 99 -1.02 -25.16 -6.40
C THR A 99 -1.03 -24.61 -4.97
N HIS A 100 -0.08 -25.00 -4.12
CA HIS A 100 0.08 -24.43 -2.79
C HIS A 100 0.68 -23.04 -2.88
N ARG A 101 -0.03 -22.07 -2.30
CA ARG A 101 0.33 -20.64 -2.28
C ARG A 101 1.76 -20.43 -1.77
N GLU A 102 2.18 -21.20 -0.78
CA GLU A 102 3.50 -21.11 -0.15
C GLU A 102 4.60 -21.44 -1.15
N LEU A 103 4.41 -22.47 -1.98
CA LEU A 103 5.38 -22.85 -3.01
C LEU A 103 5.41 -21.81 -4.13
N VAL A 104 4.27 -21.31 -4.58
CA VAL A 104 4.18 -20.26 -5.60
C VAL A 104 4.90 -18.99 -5.13
N THR A 105 4.64 -18.57 -3.89
CA THR A 105 5.28 -17.40 -3.28
C THR A 105 6.79 -17.60 -3.14
N LEU A 106 7.23 -18.78 -2.71
CA LEU A 106 8.65 -19.14 -2.62
C LEU A 106 9.34 -19.06 -3.98
N VAL A 107 8.77 -19.69 -5.01
CA VAL A 107 9.33 -19.71 -6.37
C VAL A 107 9.39 -18.32 -6.97
N ALA A 108 8.29 -17.55 -6.88
CA ALA A 108 8.27 -16.16 -7.36
C ALA A 108 9.31 -15.30 -6.64
N THR A 109 9.44 -15.47 -5.32
CA THR A 109 10.42 -14.73 -4.52
C THR A 109 11.86 -15.09 -4.89
N LEU A 110 12.18 -16.36 -5.04
CA LEU A 110 13.55 -16.80 -5.36
C LEU A 110 13.96 -16.48 -6.80
N LEU A 111 13.05 -16.63 -7.76
CA LEU A 111 13.37 -16.49 -9.18
C LEU A 111 13.21 -15.06 -9.71
N VAL A 112 12.36 -14.24 -9.09
CA VAL A 112 12.06 -12.88 -9.56
C VAL A 112 12.47 -11.84 -8.53
N THR A 113 11.90 -11.91 -7.33
CA THR A 113 12.08 -10.84 -6.34
C THR A 113 13.52 -10.73 -5.85
N LEU A 114 14.12 -11.84 -5.44
CA LEU A 114 15.48 -11.89 -4.90
C LEU A 114 16.54 -11.36 -5.88
N PRO A 115 16.63 -11.81 -7.15
CA PRO A 115 17.63 -11.28 -8.07
C PRO A 115 17.44 -9.80 -8.34
N LEU A 116 16.20 -9.29 -8.36
CA LEU A 116 15.93 -7.87 -8.50
C LEU A 116 16.37 -7.07 -7.26
N CYS A 117 16.10 -7.56 -6.05
CA CYS A 117 16.53 -6.93 -4.80
C CYS A 117 18.07 -6.85 -4.63
N LEU A 118 18.80 -7.79 -5.25
CA LEU A 118 20.25 -7.81 -5.23
C LEU A 118 20.89 -6.79 -6.19
N GLN A 119 20.13 -6.26 -7.16
CA GLN A 119 20.64 -5.21 -8.05
C GLN A 119 20.95 -3.94 -7.25
N ARG A 120 22.09 -3.32 -7.56
CA ARG A 120 22.54 -2.06 -6.94
C ARG A 120 22.03 -0.81 -7.65
N ASP A 121 21.65 -0.97 -8.92
CA ASP A 121 21.34 0.13 -9.82
C ASP A 121 19.82 0.30 -9.95
N VAL A 122 19.26 1.15 -9.08
CA VAL A 122 17.82 1.46 -9.06
C VAL A 122 17.41 2.32 -10.27
N ALA A 123 18.36 2.94 -10.99
CA ALA A 123 18.04 3.82 -12.11
C ALA A 123 17.34 3.08 -13.27
N ARG A 124 17.64 1.79 -13.46
CA ARG A 124 16.91 0.93 -14.41
C ARG A 124 15.46 0.67 -14.01
N LEU A 125 15.14 0.73 -12.73
CA LEU A 125 13.78 0.51 -12.25
C LEU A 125 12.86 1.71 -12.54
N SER A 126 13.38 2.92 -12.77
CA SER A 126 12.54 4.09 -13.13
C SER A 126 11.75 3.91 -14.44
N ARG A 127 12.37 3.30 -15.46
CA ARG A 127 11.70 2.92 -16.72
C ARG A 127 10.64 1.85 -16.50
N VAL A 128 10.88 0.97 -15.54
CA VAL A 128 9.96 -0.09 -15.15
C VAL A 128 8.75 0.49 -14.38
N SER A 129 8.93 1.54 -13.57
CA SER A 129 7.83 2.23 -12.87
C SER A 129 6.80 2.84 -13.83
N PHE A 130 7.24 3.38 -14.98
CA PHE A 130 6.31 3.87 -16.01
C PHE A 130 5.45 2.74 -16.59
N MET A 131 6.05 1.56 -16.82
CA MET A 131 5.33 0.37 -17.28
C MET A 131 4.28 -0.08 -16.24
N SER A 132 4.61 -0.05 -14.94
CA SER A 132 3.67 -0.37 -13.87
C SER A 132 2.43 0.55 -13.87
N LEU A 133 2.59 1.84 -14.18
CA LEU A 133 1.46 2.77 -14.30
C LEU A 133 0.52 2.39 -15.46
N VAL A 134 1.08 1.97 -16.60
CA VAL A 134 0.28 1.47 -17.73
C VAL A 134 -0.49 0.21 -17.32
N PHE A 135 0.14 -0.72 -16.61
CA PHE A 135 -0.52 -1.93 -16.11
C PHE A 135 -1.69 -1.59 -15.16
N VAL A 136 -1.52 -0.64 -14.25
CA VAL A 136 -2.61 -0.16 -13.38
C VAL A 136 -3.78 0.39 -14.19
N GLY A 137 -3.51 1.16 -15.26
CA GLY A 137 -4.54 1.65 -16.17
C GLY A 137 -5.29 0.53 -16.90
N LEU A 138 -4.58 -0.50 -17.36
CA LEU A 138 -5.17 -1.67 -18.01
C LEU A 138 -6.02 -2.51 -17.04
N ILE A 139 -5.56 -2.68 -15.80
CA ILE A 139 -6.33 -3.36 -14.74
C ILE A 139 -7.64 -2.60 -14.47
N LEU A 140 -7.57 -1.28 -14.33
CA LEU A 140 -8.75 -0.46 -14.12
C LEU A 140 -9.73 -0.55 -15.30
N ALA A 141 -9.22 -0.54 -16.54
CA ALA A 141 -10.05 -0.71 -17.73
C ALA A 141 -10.73 -2.09 -17.76
N ALA A 142 -10.01 -3.15 -17.38
CA ALA A 142 -10.57 -4.50 -17.28
C ALA A 142 -11.70 -4.55 -16.23
N ILE A 143 -11.50 -3.94 -15.06
CA ILE A 143 -12.52 -3.85 -14.01
C ILE A 143 -13.77 -3.09 -14.51
N ILE A 144 -13.59 -1.96 -15.18
CA ILE A 144 -14.71 -1.19 -15.77
C ILE A 144 -15.46 -2.04 -16.79
N ALA A 145 -14.74 -2.73 -17.68
CA ALA A 145 -15.36 -3.58 -18.70
C ALA A 145 -16.13 -4.76 -18.09
N ARG A 146 -15.66 -5.27 -16.94
CA ARG A 146 -16.23 -6.45 -16.29
C ARG A 146 -17.34 -6.16 -15.28
N ALA A 147 -17.37 -4.96 -14.70
CA ALA A 147 -18.35 -4.55 -13.68
C ALA A 147 -19.82 -4.84 -14.05
N PRO A 148 -20.33 -4.50 -15.26
CA PRO A 148 -21.74 -4.72 -15.62
C PRO A 148 -22.16 -6.20 -15.65
N TYR A 149 -21.20 -7.10 -15.85
CA TYR A 149 -21.45 -8.54 -15.86
C TYR A 149 -21.42 -9.12 -14.46
N MET A 150 -20.69 -8.52 -13.52
CA MET A 150 -20.58 -9.01 -12.15
C MET A 150 -21.71 -8.50 -11.26
N GLU A 151 -22.19 -7.26 -11.47
CA GLU A 151 -23.23 -6.64 -10.65
C GLU A 151 -24.51 -7.51 -10.50
N PRO A 152 -25.05 -8.17 -11.54
CA PRO A 152 -26.24 -9.03 -11.40
C PRO A 152 -25.97 -10.35 -10.67
N LEU A 153 -24.72 -10.81 -10.62
CA LEU A 153 -24.33 -12.07 -9.98
C LEU A 153 -24.13 -11.91 -8.47
N VAL A 154 -23.71 -10.72 -8.04
CA VAL A 154 -23.41 -10.46 -6.63
C VAL A 154 -24.71 -10.31 -5.84
N PRO A 155 -24.93 -11.09 -4.77
CA PRO A 155 -26.15 -11.00 -3.97
C PRO A 155 -26.32 -9.59 -3.37
N PRO A 156 -27.49 -8.94 -3.55
CA PRO A 156 -27.72 -7.61 -3.03
C PRO A 156 -27.76 -7.64 -1.50
N VAL A 157 -27.11 -6.65 -0.89
CA VAL A 157 -27.11 -6.46 0.57
C VAL A 157 -27.97 -5.24 0.89
N ALA A 158 -29.00 -5.43 1.76
CA ALA A 158 -30.00 -4.40 2.06
C ALA A 158 -29.40 -3.06 2.56
N ASP A 159 -28.28 -3.13 3.27
CA ASP A 159 -27.55 -1.99 3.86
C ASP A 159 -26.25 -1.65 3.13
N GLY A 160 -26.07 -2.15 1.90
CA GLY A 160 -24.82 -2.03 1.13
C GLY A 160 -24.48 -0.61 0.65
N TRP A 161 -25.36 0.38 0.80
CA TRP A 161 -25.14 1.77 0.35
C TRP A 161 -25.20 2.79 1.48
N ARG A 162 -24.99 2.34 2.73
CA ARG A 162 -24.98 3.23 3.90
C ARG A 162 -23.93 4.32 3.77
N PHE A 163 -24.31 5.53 4.18
CA PHE A 163 -23.41 6.69 4.15
C PHE A 163 -22.17 6.48 5.02
N ALA A 164 -22.35 5.99 6.25
CA ALA A 164 -21.28 5.73 7.19
C ALA A 164 -21.48 4.38 7.93
N LYS A 165 -20.36 3.72 8.20
CA LYS A 165 -20.22 2.49 9.00
C LYS A 165 -19.20 2.71 10.13
N GLY A 166 -19.06 1.75 11.03
CA GLY A 166 -18.29 1.91 12.28
C GLY A 166 -16.77 1.91 12.09
N ASP A 167 -16.29 1.26 11.03
CA ASP A 167 -14.88 0.91 10.84
C ASP A 167 -14.10 1.99 10.06
N VAL A 168 -14.37 3.24 10.42
CA VAL A 168 -13.78 4.45 9.83
C VAL A 168 -12.26 4.46 9.99
N VAL A 169 -11.76 4.05 11.15
CA VAL A 169 -10.34 4.17 11.45
C VAL A 169 -9.51 3.16 10.64
N GLN A 170 -10.05 1.96 10.44
CA GLN A 170 -9.50 0.94 9.56
C GLN A 170 -9.43 1.43 8.12
N ALA A 171 -10.53 2.04 7.63
CA ALA A 171 -10.56 2.64 6.30
C ALA A 171 -9.50 3.73 6.13
N VAL A 172 -9.34 4.63 7.12
CA VAL A 172 -8.30 5.67 7.09
C VAL A 172 -6.91 5.05 7.09
N GLY A 173 -6.66 3.97 7.85
CA GLY A 173 -5.40 3.23 7.83
C GLY A 173 -5.05 2.70 6.44
N ILE A 174 -6.01 2.05 5.77
CA ILE A 174 -5.84 1.51 4.41
C ILE A 174 -5.61 2.64 3.39
N MET A 175 -6.37 3.74 3.49
CA MET A 175 -6.17 4.91 2.64
C MET A 175 -4.80 5.54 2.89
N ALA A 176 -4.38 5.68 4.15
CA ALA A 176 -3.09 6.23 4.51
C ALA A 176 -1.96 5.40 3.89
N PHE A 177 -2.00 4.07 4.08
CA PHE A 177 -1.06 3.14 3.44
C PHE A 177 -0.98 3.36 1.92
N ALA A 178 -2.12 3.45 1.23
CA ALA A 178 -2.14 3.60 -0.21
C ALA A 178 -1.57 4.94 -0.72
N PHE A 179 -1.66 6.01 0.07
CA PHE A 179 -1.09 7.33 -0.27
C PHE A 179 0.32 7.56 0.27
N MET A 180 0.88 6.61 1.04
CA MET A 180 2.22 6.75 1.58
C MET A 180 3.30 6.77 0.50
N CYS A 181 4.04 7.86 0.44
CA CYS A 181 5.28 7.95 -0.32
C CYS A 181 6.37 8.76 0.41
N HIS A 182 6.10 9.21 1.64
CA HIS A 182 6.92 10.14 2.41
C HIS A 182 8.36 9.70 2.59
N HIS A 183 8.58 8.39 2.80
CA HIS A 183 9.90 7.81 3.00
C HIS A 183 10.81 7.93 1.76
N ASN A 184 10.24 8.10 0.57
CA ASN A 184 10.95 8.27 -0.71
C ASN A 184 11.07 9.74 -1.14
N THR A 185 10.41 10.66 -0.45
CA THR A 185 10.33 12.09 -0.83
C THR A 185 11.70 12.67 -1.19
N PHE A 186 12.69 12.54 -0.31
CA PHE A 186 14.01 13.14 -0.54
C PHE A 186 14.83 12.40 -1.60
N LEU A 187 14.61 11.09 -1.79
CA LEU A 187 15.23 10.34 -2.88
C LEU A 187 14.74 10.86 -4.25
N ILE A 188 13.43 11.11 -4.37
CA ILE A 188 12.82 11.69 -5.57
C ILE A 188 13.25 13.15 -5.72
N TYR A 189 13.26 13.92 -4.63
CA TYR A 189 13.68 15.32 -4.67
C TYR A 189 15.12 15.48 -5.20
N HIS A 190 16.05 14.62 -4.77
CA HIS A 190 17.43 14.64 -5.26
C HIS A 190 17.60 14.17 -6.71
N SER A 191 16.65 13.39 -7.24
CA SER A 191 16.69 12.97 -8.65
C SER A 191 16.04 13.97 -9.61
N MET A 192 15.39 15.01 -9.09
CA MET A 192 14.81 16.10 -9.89
C MET A 192 15.88 17.08 -10.40
N GLU A 193 15.81 17.40 -11.68
CA GLU A 193 16.61 18.48 -12.27
C GLU A 193 16.18 19.85 -11.73
N ASP A 194 17.17 20.67 -11.33
CA ASP A 194 17.04 21.89 -10.52
C ASP A 194 15.94 21.83 -9.45
N ALA A 195 16.07 20.86 -8.54
CA ALA A 195 15.15 20.67 -7.44
C ALA A 195 14.92 21.98 -6.65
N SER A 196 13.64 22.39 -6.56
CA SER A 196 13.22 23.57 -5.80
C SER A 196 11.83 23.34 -5.22
N GLN A 197 11.48 24.07 -4.16
CA GLN A 197 10.15 23.97 -3.54
C GLN A 197 9.01 24.11 -4.55
N ARG A 198 9.07 25.10 -5.45
CA ARG A 198 7.99 25.35 -6.42
C ARG A 198 7.81 24.19 -7.41
N ARG A 199 8.90 23.60 -7.88
CA ARG A 199 8.84 22.42 -8.78
C ARG A 199 8.31 21.21 -8.01
N TRP A 200 8.76 21.01 -6.78
CA TRP A 200 8.26 19.95 -5.90
C TRP A 200 6.75 20.06 -5.65
N ASP A 201 6.25 21.25 -5.33
CA ASP A 201 4.82 21.49 -5.11
C ASP A 201 4.01 21.09 -6.36
N THR A 202 4.46 21.52 -7.54
CA THR A 202 3.80 21.21 -8.81
C THR A 202 3.76 19.70 -9.09
N VAL A 203 4.89 19.01 -8.93
CA VAL A 203 4.98 17.55 -9.13
C VAL A 203 4.11 16.81 -8.12
N THR A 204 4.12 17.25 -6.87
CA THR A 204 3.33 16.66 -5.77
C THR A 204 1.83 16.78 -6.07
N HIS A 205 1.34 17.98 -6.37
CA HIS A 205 -0.08 18.24 -6.65
C HIS A 205 -0.60 17.40 -7.83
N ILE A 206 0.18 17.32 -8.92
CA ILE A 206 -0.20 16.52 -10.09
C ILE A 206 -0.20 15.03 -9.74
N SER A 207 0.86 14.54 -9.07
CA SER A 207 1.01 13.11 -8.77
C SER A 207 -0.05 12.61 -7.79
N VAL A 208 -0.28 13.35 -6.69
CA VAL A 208 -1.32 13.00 -5.72
C VAL A 208 -2.71 13.15 -6.32
N GLY A 209 -2.94 14.17 -7.15
CA GLY A 209 -4.21 14.35 -7.86
C GLY A 209 -4.55 13.19 -8.81
N VAL A 210 -3.58 12.73 -9.62
CA VAL A 210 -3.76 11.56 -10.50
C VAL A 210 -3.95 10.29 -9.68
N SER A 211 -3.16 10.09 -8.63
CA SER A 211 -3.30 8.93 -7.72
C SER A 211 -4.68 8.91 -7.05
N ALA A 212 -5.17 10.07 -6.62
CA ALA A 212 -6.50 10.21 -6.04
C ALA A 212 -7.59 9.86 -7.04
N LEU A 213 -7.52 10.36 -8.27
CA LEU A 213 -8.49 10.04 -9.32
C LEU A 213 -8.56 8.52 -9.59
N ILE A 214 -7.40 7.88 -9.74
CA ILE A 214 -7.31 6.42 -9.95
C ILE A 214 -7.88 5.68 -8.72
N SER A 215 -7.54 6.12 -7.51
CA SER A 215 -8.05 5.53 -6.26
C SER A 215 -9.57 5.67 -6.11
N PHE A 216 -10.12 6.82 -6.51
CA PHE A 216 -11.56 7.05 -6.58
C PHE A 216 -12.23 6.09 -7.57
N ALA A 217 -11.64 5.90 -8.74
CA ALA A 217 -12.17 4.98 -9.75
C ALA A 217 -12.17 3.52 -9.24
N PHE A 218 -11.04 3.02 -8.73
CA PHE A 218 -10.97 1.67 -8.13
C PHE A 218 -11.91 1.51 -6.94
N GLY A 219 -12.02 2.54 -6.10
CA GLY A 219 -12.92 2.56 -4.95
C GLY A 219 -14.38 2.49 -5.36
N ALA A 220 -14.84 3.46 -6.16
CA ALA A 220 -16.23 3.60 -6.53
C ALA A 220 -16.73 2.44 -7.40
N ILE A 221 -15.98 2.05 -8.44
CA ILE A 221 -16.40 0.97 -9.35
C ILE A 221 -16.34 -0.38 -8.64
N GLY A 222 -15.27 -0.65 -7.89
CA GLY A 222 -15.14 -1.88 -7.11
C GLY A 222 -16.25 -1.99 -6.05
N TYR A 223 -16.57 -0.90 -5.36
CA TYR A 223 -17.66 -0.89 -4.37
C TYR A 223 -19.04 -1.02 -5.03
N ALA A 224 -19.29 -0.34 -6.15
CA ALA A 224 -20.54 -0.47 -6.88
C ALA A 224 -20.79 -1.91 -7.36
N THR A 225 -19.72 -2.64 -7.69
CA THR A 225 -19.81 -4.02 -8.18
C THR A 225 -20.02 -5.02 -7.04
N PHE A 226 -19.30 -4.88 -5.94
CA PHE A 226 -19.26 -5.91 -4.88
C PHE A 226 -19.93 -5.51 -3.57
N THR A 227 -20.17 -4.22 -3.33
CA THR A 227 -20.73 -3.66 -2.09
C THR A 227 -20.02 -4.24 -0.85
N ASP A 228 -20.75 -4.92 0.04
CA ASP A 228 -20.22 -5.48 1.28
C ASP A 228 -19.42 -6.78 1.09
N TRP A 229 -19.42 -7.34 -0.13
CA TRP A 229 -18.58 -8.49 -0.49
C TRP A 229 -17.14 -8.09 -0.81
N ALA A 230 -16.85 -6.80 -1.00
CA ALA A 230 -15.51 -6.32 -1.35
C ALA A 230 -14.46 -6.89 -0.39
N GLN A 231 -13.43 -7.53 -0.93
CA GLN A 231 -12.29 -8.09 -0.21
C GLN A 231 -11.11 -7.11 -0.20
N GLY A 232 -10.15 -7.34 0.70
CA GLY A 232 -8.94 -6.53 0.81
C GLY A 232 -8.15 -6.46 -0.50
N ASP A 233 -8.05 -7.59 -1.21
CA ASP A 233 -7.69 -7.63 -2.63
C ASP A 233 -8.96 -7.69 -3.48
N LEU A 234 -9.19 -6.65 -4.30
CA LEU A 234 -10.37 -6.56 -5.15
C LEU A 234 -10.42 -7.66 -6.22
N LEU A 235 -9.28 -8.20 -6.66
CA LEU A 235 -9.23 -9.26 -7.66
C LEU A 235 -9.68 -10.61 -7.09
N GLU A 236 -9.76 -10.78 -5.77
CA GLU A 236 -10.31 -11.98 -5.13
C GLU A 236 -11.82 -12.10 -5.30
N ASN A 237 -12.51 -10.98 -5.53
CA ASN A 237 -13.94 -10.98 -5.77
C ASN A 237 -14.34 -11.57 -7.13
N TYR A 238 -13.41 -11.64 -8.09
CA TYR A 238 -13.70 -12.16 -9.43
C TYR A 238 -13.51 -13.67 -9.53
N CYS A 239 -14.30 -14.32 -10.38
CA CYS A 239 -14.24 -15.76 -10.55
C CYS A 239 -12.89 -16.23 -11.12
N TRP A 240 -12.52 -17.48 -10.82
CA TRP A 240 -11.23 -18.06 -11.26
C TRP A 240 -11.27 -18.46 -12.74
N SER A 241 -12.46 -18.75 -13.27
CA SER A 241 -12.73 -19.05 -14.68
C SER A 241 -12.68 -17.82 -15.61
N ASP A 242 -12.57 -16.61 -15.05
CA ASP A 242 -12.63 -15.36 -15.80
C ASP A 242 -11.28 -14.98 -16.42
N ASP A 243 -11.13 -15.22 -17.72
CA ASP A 243 -9.87 -15.01 -18.44
C ASP A 243 -9.44 -13.54 -18.51
N LEU A 244 -10.39 -12.60 -18.60
CA LEU A 244 -10.08 -11.16 -18.60
C LEU A 244 -9.49 -10.76 -17.24
N MET A 245 -10.10 -11.25 -16.16
CA MET A 245 -9.63 -10.98 -14.80
C MET A 245 -8.34 -11.72 -14.48
N ASN A 246 -8.13 -12.91 -15.03
CA ASN A 246 -6.83 -13.60 -14.94
C ASN A 246 -5.73 -12.82 -15.69
N GLY A 247 -6.05 -12.16 -16.80
CA GLY A 247 -5.15 -11.19 -17.43
C GLY A 247 -4.80 -10.03 -16.49
N ALA A 248 -5.80 -9.45 -15.81
CA ALA A 248 -5.57 -8.39 -14.82
C ALA A 248 -4.72 -8.88 -13.62
N ARG A 249 -4.92 -10.11 -13.16
CA ARG A 249 -4.13 -10.79 -12.12
C ARG A 249 -2.66 -10.92 -12.51
N VAL A 250 -2.36 -11.27 -13.76
CA VAL A 250 -0.98 -11.31 -14.27
C VAL A 250 -0.34 -9.92 -14.25
N LEU A 251 -1.04 -8.90 -14.76
CA LEU A 251 -0.54 -7.52 -14.75
C LEU A 251 -0.33 -6.99 -13.33
N PHE A 252 -1.25 -7.33 -12.41
CA PHE A 252 -1.15 -6.93 -11.01
C PHE A 252 0.06 -7.58 -10.33
N SER A 253 0.23 -8.90 -10.51
CA SER A 253 1.39 -9.64 -10.01
C SER A 253 2.70 -9.06 -10.55
N ALA A 254 2.76 -8.74 -11.83
CA ALA A 254 3.93 -8.11 -12.44
C ALA A 254 4.24 -6.75 -11.79
N THR A 255 3.24 -5.88 -11.62
CA THR A 255 3.40 -4.59 -10.93
C THR A 255 3.92 -4.73 -9.51
N ILE A 256 3.41 -5.70 -8.75
CA ILE A 256 3.82 -5.94 -7.36
C ILE A 256 5.26 -6.48 -7.28
N LEU A 257 5.61 -7.43 -8.14
CA LEU A 257 6.98 -7.97 -8.25
C LEU A 257 8.01 -6.90 -8.63
N LEU A 258 7.60 -5.88 -9.41
CA LEU A 258 8.44 -4.75 -9.78
C LEU A 258 8.53 -3.67 -8.69
N THR A 259 7.54 -3.59 -7.81
CA THR A 259 7.50 -2.64 -6.69
C THR A 259 8.31 -3.16 -5.49
N TYR A 260 8.30 -4.46 -5.23
CA TYR A 260 8.99 -5.06 -4.09
C TYR A 260 10.48 -4.64 -3.96
N PRO A 261 11.31 -4.65 -5.03
CA PRO A 261 12.72 -4.30 -4.91
C PRO A 261 12.97 -2.85 -4.47
N PHE A 262 12.04 -1.93 -4.77
CA PHE A 262 12.11 -0.56 -4.28
C PHE A 262 11.95 -0.50 -2.76
N GLU A 263 10.94 -1.17 -2.21
CA GLU A 263 10.73 -1.21 -0.76
C GLU A 263 11.88 -1.93 -0.04
N CYS A 264 12.41 -3.00 -0.64
CA CYS A 264 13.60 -3.68 -0.13
C CYS A 264 14.83 -2.75 -0.11
N PHE A 265 15.01 -1.95 -1.16
CA PHE A 265 16.07 -0.94 -1.22
C PHE A 265 15.93 0.08 -0.09
N VAL A 266 14.73 0.63 0.12
CA VAL A 266 14.46 1.60 1.19
C VAL A 266 14.71 0.97 2.57
N ALA A 267 14.14 -0.19 2.85
CA ALA A 267 14.28 -0.87 4.14
C ALA A 267 15.75 -1.16 4.46
N ARG A 268 16.52 -1.62 3.46
CA ARG A 268 17.96 -1.86 3.57
C ARG A 268 18.71 -0.57 3.86
N GLU A 269 18.40 0.52 3.16
CA GLU A 269 19.06 1.81 3.34
C GLU A 269 18.83 2.37 4.74
N VAL A 270 17.60 2.28 5.25
CA VAL A 270 17.27 2.66 6.63
C VAL A 270 18.09 1.83 7.62
N LEU A 271 18.19 0.52 7.43
CA LEU A 271 18.95 -0.36 8.33
C LEU A 271 20.46 -0.05 8.30
N LYS A 272 21.03 0.20 7.11
CA LYS A 272 22.43 0.61 6.95
C LYS A 272 22.72 1.92 7.69
N ASN A 273 21.87 2.93 7.50
CA ASN A 273 22.07 4.27 8.08
C ASN A 273 21.85 4.32 9.60
N THR A 274 21.11 3.37 10.16
CA THR A 274 20.74 3.40 11.59
C THR A 274 21.56 2.45 12.45
N VAL A 275 21.75 1.20 11.99
CA VAL A 275 22.42 0.15 12.76
C VAL A 275 23.91 0.08 12.45
N LEU A 276 24.30 0.36 11.20
CA LEU A 276 25.66 0.11 10.69
C LEU A 276 26.44 1.41 10.41
N CYS A 277 26.00 2.51 11.02
CA CYS A 277 26.52 3.87 10.86
C CYS A 277 28.06 3.91 10.75
N GLY A 278 28.57 4.32 9.58
CA GLY A 278 30.01 4.49 9.31
C GLY A 278 30.76 3.23 8.88
N ARG A 279 30.10 2.07 8.70
CA ARG A 279 30.75 0.89 8.09
C ARG A 279 30.83 1.01 6.57
N PRO A 280 31.90 0.52 5.93
CA PRO A 280 32.02 0.53 4.47
C PRO A 280 30.93 -0.33 3.83
N ASP A 281 30.32 0.17 2.76
CA ASP A 281 29.28 -0.55 2.02
C ASP A 281 29.89 -1.69 1.17
N THR A 282 30.12 -2.83 1.82
CA THR A 282 30.66 -4.02 1.15
C THR A 282 29.58 -4.80 0.41
N THR A 283 29.98 -5.50 -0.66
CA THR A 283 29.06 -6.40 -1.40
C THR A 283 28.49 -7.50 -0.52
N ALA A 284 29.28 -8.05 0.40
CA ALA A 284 28.81 -9.04 1.36
C ALA A 284 27.71 -8.47 2.26
N MET A 285 27.89 -7.27 2.81
CA MET A 285 26.88 -6.62 3.65
C MET A 285 25.59 -6.33 2.88
N HIS A 286 25.69 -5.83 1.65
CA HIS A 286 24.54 -5.59 0.78
C HIS A 286 23.74 -6.88 0.53
N VAL A 287 24.43 -7.96 0.14
CA VAL A 287 23.81 -9.26 -0.15
C VAL A 287 23.18 -9.85 1.11
N SER A 288 23.90 -9.86 2.24
CA SER A 288 23.42 -10.45 3.49
C SER A 288 22.17 -9.76 4.05
N ILE A 289 22.13 -8.42 4.05
CA ILE A 289 20.94 -7.69 4.51
C ILE A 289 19.75 -7.95 3.59
N SER A 290 19.98 -7.96 2.26
CA SER A 290 18.91 -8.20 1.28
C SER A 290 18.34 -9.61 1.42
N LEU A 291 19.20 -10.62 1.56
CA LEU A 291 18.80 -12.00 1.80
C LEU A 291 18.00 -12.13 3.10
N LEU A 292 18.44 -11.48 4.17
CA LEU A 292 17.74 -11.50 5.45
C LEU A 292 16.35 -10.86 5.33
N LEU A 293 16.23 -9.68 4.70
CA LEU A 293 14.95 -9.01 4.51
C LEU A 293 13.98 -9.85 3.67
N VAL A 294 14.45 -10.38 2.55
CA VAL A 294 13.63 -11.22 1.67
C VAL A 294 13.21 -12.51 2.38
N LEU A 295 14.12 -13.15 3.13
CA LEU A 295 13.80 -14.37 3.88
C LEU A 295 12.75 -14.12 4.95
N VAL A 296 12.92 -13.09 5.79
CA VAL A 296 11.99 -12.82 6.89
C VAL A 296 10.61 -12.42 6.36
N THR A 297 10.55 -11.56 5.35
CA THR A 297 9.26 -11.16 4.76
C THR A 297 8.56 -12.32 4.06
N LEU A 298 9.32 -13.23 3.43
CA LEU A 298 8.77 -14.47 2.88
C LEU A 298 8.16 -15.35 3.97
N LEU A 299 8.89 -15.61 5.06
CA LEU A 299 8.38 -16.42 6.17
C LEU A 299 7.12 -15.82 6.80
N LEU A 300 7.09 -14.51 7.02
CA LEU A 300 5.91 -13.82 7.56
C LEU A 300 4.70 -13.90 6.62
N SER A 301 4.93 -13.83 5.30
CA SER A 301 3.87 -13.94 4.30
C SER A 301 3.27 -15.35 4.18
N MET A 302 3.99 -16.38 4.63
CA MET A 302 3.47 -17.76 4.69
C MET A 302 2.63 -18.03 5.94
N VAL A 303 2.76 -17.21 6.98
CA VAL A 303 2.01 -17.36 8.24
C VAL A 303 0.76 -16.49 8.27
N THR A 304 0.68 -15.48 7.39
CA THR A 304 -0.44 -14.53 7.35
C THR A 304 -1.23 -14.66 6.06
N ASP A 305 -2.54 -14.85 6.18
CA ASP A 305 -3.43 -15.00 5.02
C ASP A 305 -4.32 -13.79 4.74
N CYS A 306 -4.42 -12.88 5.71
CA CYS A 306 -5.29 -11.72 5.64
C CYS A 306 -4.56 -10.48 5.14
N LEU A 307 -4.64 -10.18 3.83
CA LEU A 307 -4.06 -8.96 3.28
C LEU A 307 -4.62 -7.69 3.96
N GLY A 308 -5.94 -7.60 4.14
CA GLY A 308 -6.62 -6.42 4.68
C GLY A 308 -6.06 -5.98 6.04
N ILE A 309 -5.89 -6.93 6.96
CA ILE A 309 -5.34 -6.67 8.31
C ILE A 309 -3.91 -6.17 8.24
N VAL A 310 -3.07 -6.77 7.38
CA VAL A 310 -1.66 -6.34 7.23
C VAL A 310 -1.59 -4.91 6.70
N LEU A 311 -2.46 -4.56 5.73
CA LEU A 311 -2.54 -3.21 5.18
C LEU A 311 -3.04 -2.20 6.23
N GLU A 312 -4.05 -2.56 7.01
CA GLU A 312 -4.57 -1.75 8.10
C GLU A 312 -3.50 -1.49 9.17
N LEU A 313 -2.83 -2.55 9.65
CA LEU A 313 -1.77 -2.48 10.65
C LEU A 313 -0.64 -1.56 10.20
N ASN A 314 -0.19 -1.71 8.95
CA ASN A 314 0.84 -0.86 8.37
C ASN A 314 0.37 0.59 8.25
N GLY A 315 -0.89 0.76 7.84
CA GLY A 315 -1.62 2.02 7.75
C GLY A 315 -1.60 2.82 9.05
N ILE A 316 -2.05 2.19 10.13
CA ILE A 316 -2.25 2.85 11.42
C ILE A 316 -0.93 3.04 12.16
N LEU A 317 -0.08 2.01 12.23
CA LEU A 317 1.11 2.02 13.08
C LEU A 317 2.31 2.71 12.44
N ALA A 318 2.44 2.68 11.12
CA ALA A 318 3.60 3.24 10.43
C ALA A 318 3.23 4.40 9.51
N ALA A 319 2.28 4.19 8.58
CA ALA A 319 1.92 5.17 7.57
C ALA A 319 1.38 6.48 8.16
N VAL A 320 0.33 6.43 8.99
CA VAL A 320 -0.30 7.63 9.60
C VAL A 320 0.73 8.48 10.37
N PRO A 321 1.56 7.91 11.27
CA PRO A 321 2.63 8.68 11.90
C PRO A 321 3.64 9.28 10.91
N LEU A 322 4.09 8.49 9.93
CA LEU A 322 5.10 8.90 8.95
C LEU A 322 4.60 9.97 7.97
N ALA A 323 3.33 9.96 7.60
CA ALA A 323 2.79 10.91 6.62
C ALA A 323 2.16 12.14 7.24
N TYR A 324 1.48 12.01 8.37
CA TYR A 324 0.62 13.08 8.88
C TYR A 324 1.19 13.70 10.14
N LEU A 325 1.60 12.89 11.11
CA LEU A 325 2.05 13.39 12.40
C LEU A 325 3.46 13.99 12.31
N LEU A 326 4.45 13.20 11.89
CA LEU A 326 5.86 13.58 11.97
C LEU A 326 6.25 14.74 11.05
N PRO A 327 5.81 14.82 9.77
CA PRO A 327 6.13 15.95 8.91
C PRO A 327 5.57 17.27 9.45
N ALA A 328 4.32 17.24 9.91
CA ALA A 328 3.65 18.40 10.46
C ALA A 328 4.31 18.89 11.77
N MET A 329 4.67 17.95 12.64
CA MET A 329 5.39 18.27 13.89
C MET A 329 6.78 18.85 13.62
N CYS A 330 7.51 18.31 12.62
CA CYS A 330 8.79 18.89 12.20
C CYS A 330 8.61 20.33 11.72
N TYR A 331 7.63 20.59 10.85
CA TYR A 331 7.37 21.94 10.34
C TYR A 331 7.00 22.92 11.46
N CYS A 332 6.09 22.53 12.36
CA CYS A 332 5.68 23.36 13.50
C CYS A 332 6.85 23.74 14.42
N LYS A 333 7.85 22.86 14.54
CA LYS A 333 9.04 23.06 15.37
C LYS A 333 10.11 23.90 14.66
N LEU A 334 10.30 23.73 13.36
CA LEU A 334 11.36 24.38 12.57
C LEU A 334 10.99 25.79 12.10
N GLU A 335 9.74 26.03 11.70
CA GLU A 335 9.28 27.36 11.28
C GLU A 335 9.23 28.31 12.49
N GLN A 336 9.63 29.57 12.33
CA GLN A 336 9.59 30.56 13.41
C GLN A 336 8.17 31.14 13.62
N GLY A 337 7.86 31.55 14.85
CA GLY A 337 6.58 32.20 15.20
C GLY A 337 5.61 31.32 16.01
N SER A 338 4.49 31.93 16.41
CA SER A 338 3.46 31.29 17.25
C SER A 338 2.82 30.08 16.58
N LEU A 339 2.52 29.03 17.37
CA LEU A 339 1.87 27.80 16.93
C LEU A 339 0.50 28.06 16.27
N PHE A 340 -0.21 29.10 16.70
CA PHE A 340 -1.52 29.49 16.15
C PHE A 340 -1.42 30.51 15.01
N SER A 341 -0.24 30.71 14.42
CA SER A 341 -0.07 31.52 13.22
C SER A 341 -0.78 30.88 12.02
N LYS A 342 -1.29 31.70 11.10
CA LYS A 342 -1.94 31.25 9.85
C LYS A 342 -1.09 30.26 9.05
N LYS A 343 0.25 30.32 9.18
CA LYS A 343 1.19 29.40 8.53
C LYS A 343 1.25 28.03 9.20
N LYS A 344 1.20 27.98 10.53
CA LYS A 344 1.35 26.74 11.33
C LYS A 344 0.03 26.06 11.63
N PHE A 345 -1.07 26.79 11.62
CA PHE A 345 -2.39 26.26 11.94
C PHE A 345 -2.78 25.05 11.06
N PRO A 346 -2.59 25.06 9.73
CA PRO A 346 -2.91 23.88 8.92
C PRO A 346 -2.00 22.69 9.24
N ALA A 347 -0.71 22.93 9.53
CA ALA A 347 0.20 21.86 9.98
C ALA A 347 -0.24 21.28 11.33
N LEU A 348 -0.67 22.11 12.27
CA LEU A 348 -1.20 21.65 13.56
C LEU A 348 -2.45 20.78 13.38
N LEU A 349 -3.35 21.14 12.47
CA LEU A 349 -4.52 20.32 12.14
C LEU A 349 -4.13 18.96 11.55
N THR A 350 -3.15 18.93 10.63
CA THR A 350 -2.61 17.67 10.09
C THR A 350 -1.97 16.80 11.17
N ALA A 351 -1.20 17.40 12.09
CA ALA A 351 -0.63 16.68 13.23
C ALA A 351 -1.72 16.12 14.16
N LEU A 352 -2.76 16.92 14.44
CA LEU A 352 -3.90 16.49 15.26
C LEU A 352 -4.66 15.33 14.61
N PHE A 353 -4.94 15.42 13.31
CA PHE A 353 -5.56 14.34 12.55
C PHE A 353 -4.72 13.06 12.65
N GLY A 354 -3.42 13.14 12.36
CA GLY A 354 -2.51 12.00 12.47
C GLY A 354 -2.46 11.40 13.87
N ALA A 355 -2.42 12.23 14.91
CA ALA A 355 -2.41 11.77 16.31
C ALA A 355 -3.71 11.07 16.69
N VAL A 356 -4.87 11.65 16.35
CA VAL A 356 -6.19 11.08 16.66
C VAL A 356 -6.36 9.73 15.96
N VAL A 357 -6.05 9.65 14.66
CA VAL A 357 -6.16 8.41 13.89
C VAL A 357 -5.20 7.34 14.43
N ALA A 358 -3.95 7.69 14.72
CA ALA A 358 -2.98 6.74 15.26
C ALA A 358 -3.41 6.21 16.65
N ILE A 359 -3.87 7.07 17.54
CA ILE A 359 -4.32 6.67 18.89
C ILE A 359 -5.58 5.80 18.78
N MET A 360 -6.63 6.29 18.11
CA MET A 360 -7.87 5.54 17.96
C MET A 360 -7.64 4.21 17.24
N GLY A 361 -6.82 4.20 16.20
CA GLY A 361 -6.54 2.99 15.42
C GLY A 361 -5.75 1.97 16.21
N THR A 362 -4.75 2.41 16.97
CA THR A 362 -4.00 1.51 17.85
C THR A 362 -4.91 0.92 18.93
N THR A 363 -5.80 1.74 19.51
CA THR A 363 -6.79 1.25 20.49
C THR A 363 -7.74 0.22 19.86
N MET A 364 -8.30 0.49 18.68
CA MET A 364 -9.20 -0.44 18.00
C MET A 364 -8.50 -1.74 17.62
N LEU A 365 -7.26 -1.67 17.14
CA LEU A 365 -6.48 -2.85 16.77
C LEU A 365 -6.17 -3.74 17.98
N ILE A 366 -5.96 -3.15 19.16
CA ILE A 366 -5.76 -3.91 20.42
C ILE A 366 -7.08 -4.54 20.89
N VAL A 367 -8.19 -3.82 20.79
CA VAL A 367 -9.50 -4.28 21.29
C VAL A 367 -10.12 -5.35 20.37
N ASN A 368 -10.00 -5.19 19.05
CA ASN A 368 -10.66 -6.02 18.04
C ASN A 368 -9.73 -7.08 17.41
N PHE A 369 -8.58 -7.36 18.02
CA PHE A 369 -7.56 -8.25 17.46
C PHE A 369 -8.11 -9.65 17.13
N GLU A 370 -9.08 -10.15 17.91
CA GLU A 370 -9.67 -11.49 17.73
C GLU A 370 -10.77 -11.52 16.65
N THR A 371 -11.53 -10.44 16.48
CA THR A 371 -12.66 -10.33 15.54
C THR A 371 -12.25 -9.90 14.12
N ALA A 372 -11.03 -9.40 13.93
CA ALA A 372 -10.54 -8.93 12.63
C ALA A 372 -10.28 -10.07 11.60
N SER A 373 -10.54 -11.34 11.96
CA SER A 373 -9.99 -12.54 11.33
C SER A 373 -10.81 -13.16 10.19
N GLU A 374 -11.92 -12.57 9.75
CA GLU A 374 -12.72 -13.13 8.65
C GLU A 374 -12.18 -12.70 7.27
N CYS A 375 -11.19 -13.43 6.75
CA CYS A 375 -10.73 -13.30 5.36
C CYS A 375 -11.04 -14.55 4.55
N SER A 376 -11.71 -14.39 3.41
CA SER A 376 -11.87 -15.48 2.44
C SER A 376 -10.66 -15.47 1.50
N HIS A 377 -9.76 -16.44 1.67
CA HIS A 377 -8.61 -16.63 0.79
C HIS A 377 -8.59 -18.08 0.28
N GLY A 378 -8.12 -18.30 -0.95
CA GLY A 378 -8.04 -19.65 -1.54
C GLY A 378 -9.39 -20.31 -1.83
N VAL A 379 -10.51 -19.61 -1.66
CA VAL A 379 -11.87 -20.11 -1.86
C VAL A 379 -12.59 -19.24 -2.89
N SER A 380 -13.18 -19.87 -3.91
CA SER A 380 -14.04 -19.15 -4.87
C SER A 380 -15.29 -18.62 -4.17
N MET A 381 -15.65 -17.36 -4.45
CA MET A 381 -16.85 -16.69 -3.91
C MET A 381 -18.11 -17.51 -4.22
N SER A 382 -19.11 -17.45 -3.34
CA SER A 382 -20.35 -18.26 -3.47
C SER A 382 -21.03 -18.07 -4.83
N TYR A 383 -21.18 -16.83 -5.27
CA TYR A 383 -21.78 -16.49 -6.57
C TYR A 383 -20.98 -16.96 -7.79
N CYS A 384 -19.68 -17.26 -7.63
CA CYS A 384 -18.89 -17.86 -8.70
C CYS A 384 -19.12 -19.39 -8.79
N ARG A 385 -19.34 -20.05 -7.64
CA ARG A 385 -19.64 -21.50 -7.60
C ARG A 385 -20.99 -21.82 -8.22
N ASP A 386 -21.98 -20.95 -7.99
CA ASP A 386 -23.30 -21.12 -8.59
C ASP A 386 -23.24 -21.05 -10.12
N LEU A 387 -22.34 -20.23 -10.67
CA LEU A 387 -22.08 -20.11 -12.12
C LEU A 387 -21.45 -21.38 -12.71
N ASP A 388 -20.44 -21.92 -12.04
CA ASP A 388 -19.79 -23.17 -12.47
C ASP A 388 -20.77 -24.37 -12.38
N ASN A 389 -21.68 -24.36 -11.40
CA ASN A 389 -22.73 -25.38 -11.30
C ASN A 389 -23.83 -25.22 -12.38
N THR A 390 -24.16 -23.99 -12.82
CA THR A 390 -25.15 -23.79 -13.89
C THR A 390 -24.61 -24.19 -15.27
N THR A 391 -23.31 -23.97 -15.52
CA THR A 391 -22.66 -24.38 -16.78
C THR A 391 -22.52 -25.90 -16.93
N MET A 392 -22.56 -26.68 -15.84
CA MET A 392 -22.61 -28.15 -15.90
C MET A 392 -24.02 -28.73 -16.15
N VAL A 393 -25.08 -27.92 -16.12
CA VAL A 393 -26.48 -28.40 -16.21
C VAL A 393 -27.14 -28.10 -17.56
N GLU A 394 -26.51 -27.33 -18.45
CA GLU A 394 -26.98 -27.17 -19.83
C GLU A 394 -26.10 -27.94 -20.85
N PRO A 395 -26.41 -29.23 -21.13
CA PRO A 395 -26.17 -29.77 -22.44
C PRO A 395 -27.33 -29.34 -23.36
N LYS A 396 -27.03 -28.54 -24.38
CA LYS A 396 -27.86 -28.51 -25.60
C LYS A 396 -27.22 -29.35 -26.68
#